data_AF-A0A815ZEV3-F1
#
_entry.id   AF-A0A815ZEV3-F1
#
_cell.length_a   1.000
_cell.length_b   1.000
_cell.length_c   1.000
_cell.angle_alpha   90.00
_cell.angle_beta   90.00
_cell.angle_gamma   90.00
#
_symmetry.space_group_name_H-M   'P 1'
#
loop_
_entity.id
_entity.type
_entity.pdbx_description
1 polymer ?
#
loop_
_entity_poly.entity_id
_entity_poly.type
_entity_poly.pdbx_seq_one_letter_code
_entity_poly.pdbx_strand_id
1 'polypeptide(L)'
;MYDNFEELITQFSSLYISTKVLHQINLILQQQINESLSLFVSHSFNSILTLEHWAWQLLSQNSHQWINELHYQEVFHTLALFNKKLIYDYNIIEVSKKAILLFPVTVDQINIIFEQIRQSNDDNDPFIIIVSLWLDNHSYFLHDNPHSNKLVITDYINKYIICNYIMNKQFKMYISQLRHSYIPESIFSGKMLFYIKTSLFSLFSYLGAKDHRCFYTADEILRYLYEDYLQIIYIHSSLVATWNKDLVPCIGHLTGVIAKCYWSGEKNRTQMKILFSTEQLTCDHVRELIYIIGYEQFHKEIESVRSNDETVLIDSILMVLLNIVRTQNINWFFRSNIIIRETLLTVAEKSLYDEICLR
;
A
#
# COMPACT_ATOMS: atom_id res chain seq x y z
N MET A 1 -14.79 -28.16 15.04
CA MET A 1 -14.88 -28.31 13.57
C MET A 1 -13.57 -27.82 12.92
N TYR A 2 -12.42 -28.22 13.45
CA TYR A 2 -11.09 -27.78 13.00
C TYR A 2 -10.25 -28.92 12.40
N ASP A 3 -10.66 -30.17 12.66
CA ASP A 3 -9.94 -31.37 12.20
C ASP A 3 -9.80 -31.43 10.67
N ASN A 4 -10.72 -30.79 9.92
CA ASN A 4 -10.66 -30.76 8.46
C ASN A 4 -9.54 -29.84 7.91
N PHE A 5 -9.20 -28.71 8.57
CA PHE A 5 -8.20 -27.80 8.00
C PHE A 5 -6.78 -28.39 8.08
N GLU A 6 -6.41 -28.92 9.25
CA GLU A 6 -5.11 -29.55 9.47
C GLU A 6 -4.90 -30.73 8.50
N GLU A 7 -5.92 -31.58 8.33
CA GLU A 7 -5.90 -32.71 7.39
C GLU A 7 -5.71 -32.26 5.94
N LEU A 8 -6.37 -31.19 5.51
CA LEU A 8 -6.21 -30.64 4.16
C LEU A 8 -4.78 -30.13 3.92
N ILE A 9 -4.19 -29.46 4.92
CA ILE A 9 -2.83 -28.92 4.82
C ILE A 9 -1.77 -30.02 4.74
N THR A 10 -1.99 -31.21 5.31
CA THR A 10 -1.03 -32.33 5.15
C THR A 10 -0.78 -32.71 3.68
N GLN A 11 -1.73 -32.42 2.80
CA GLN A 11 -1.65 -32.71 1.36
C GLN A 11 -0.75 -31.72 0.60
N PHE A 12 -0.39 -30.59 1.23
CA PHE A 12 0.48 -29.56 0.63
C PHE A 12 1.96 -29.98 0.60
N SER A 13 2.29 -31.12 1.22
CA SER A 13 3.58 -31.80 1.05
C SER A 13 3.75 -32.40 -0.35
N SER A 14 2.67 -32.52 -1.13
CA SER A 14 2.70 -33.03 -2.50
C SER A 14 2.83 -31.91 -3.53
N LEU A 15 3.55 -32.17 -4.63
CA LEU A 15 3.75 -31.22 -5.74
C LEU A 15 2.46 -30.86 -6.49
N TYR A 16 1.39 -31.64 -6.33
CA TYR A 16 0.12 -31.42 -7.02
C TYR A 16 -1.04 -31.46 -6.03
N ILE A 17 -1.67 -30.31 -5.81
CA ILE A 17 -2.80 -30.18 -4.90
C ILE A 17 -4.09 -30.26 -5.71
N SER A 18 -5.00 -31.12 -5.29
CA SER A 18 -6.28 -31.27 -5.98
C SER A 18 -7.13 -29.99 -5.87
N THR A 19 -7.89 -29.68 -6.92
CA THR A 19 -8.81 -28.53 -6.95
C THR A 19 -9.84 -28.57 -5.81
N LYS A 20 -10.29 -29.77 -5.42
CA LYS A 20 -11.21 -29.97 -4.28
C LYS A 20 -10.59 -29.48 -2.97
N VAL A 21 -9.31 -29.74 -2.74
CA VAL A 21 -8.60 -29.31 -1.53
C VAL A 21 -8.45 -27.79 -1.51
N LEU A 22 -8.03 -27.19 -2.62
CA LEU A 22 -7.93 -25.73 -2.75
C LEU A 22 -9.29 -25.05 -2.50
N HIS A 23 -10.36 -25.58 -3.07
CA HIS A 23 -11.70 -25.06 -2.85
C HIS A 23 -12.15 -25.16 -1.37
N GLN A 24 -11.89 -26.28 -0.70
CA GLN A 24 -12.22 -26.43 0.72
C GLN A 24 -11.42 -25.49 1.61
N ILE A 25 -10.14 -25.28 1.34
CA ILE A 25 -9.30 -24.30 2.04
C ILE A 25 -9.85 -22.89 1.82
N ASN A 26 -10.20 -22.54 0.59
CA ASN A 26 -10.80 -21.26 0.26
C ASN A 26 -12.05 -20.99 1.11
N LEU A 27 -12.97 -21.96 1.18
CA LEU A 27 -14.19 -21.85 1.99
C LEU A 27 -13.89 -21.69 3.48
N ILE A 28 -12.93 -22.45 4.02
CA ILE A 28 -12.53 -22.35 5.42
C ILE A 28 -11.98 -20.95 5.71
N LEU A 29 -11.06 -20.45 4.90
CA LEU A 29 -10.48 -19.11 5.09
C LEU A 29 -11.55 -18.02 5.04
N GLN A 30 -12.46 -18.07 4.05
CA GLN A 30 -13.56 -17.11 3.93
C GLN A 30 -14.48 -17.10 5.15
N GLN A 31 -14.78 -18.28 5.69
CA GLN A 31 -15.57 -18.40 6.91
C GLN A 31 -14.83 -17.80 8.11
N GLN A 32 -13.56 -18.15 8.29
CA GLN A 32 -12.78 -17.74 9.46
C GLN A 32 -12.47 -16.24 9.47
N ILE A 33 -12.38 -15.59 8.31
CA ILE A 33 -12.24 -14.12 8.20
C ILE A 33 -13.36 -13.38 8.95
N ASN A 34 -14.60 -13.89 8.89
CA ASN A 34 -15.77 -13.19 9.41
C ASN A 34 -16.22 -13.68 10.80
N GLU A 35 -15.84 -14.89 11.20
CA GLU A 35 -16.41 -15.54 12.40
C GLU A 35 -15.44 -15.59 13.58
N SER A 36 -14.25 -16.16 13.40
CA SER A 36 -13.37 -16.50 14.53
C SER A 36 -11.88 -16.48 14.21
N LEU A 37 -11.42 -15.45 13.49
CA LEU A 37 -10.05 -15.31 12.99
C LEU A 37 -8.98 -15.59 14.07
N SER A 38 -9.08 -14.92 15.23
CA SER A 38 -8.07 -15.04 16.28
C SER A 38 -7.98 -16.41 16.92
N LEU A 39 -9.13 -17.05 17.16
CA LEU A 39 -9.21 -18.42 17.64
C LEU A 39 -8.65 -19.38 16.60
N PHE A 40 -9.02 -19.21 15.34
CA PHE A 40 -8.51 -20.03 14.24
C PHE A 40 -6.98 -19.93 14.12
N VAL A 41 -6.41 -18.73 14.13
CA VAL A 41 -4.96 -18.54 14.08
C VAL A 41 -4.27 -19.18 15.29
N SER A 42 -4.86 -19.09 16.47
CA SER A 42 -4.28 -19.68 17.69
C SER A 42 -4.25 -21.20 17.66
N HIS A 43 -5.30 -21.84 17.12
CA HIS A 43 -5.40 -23.31 17.05
C HIS A 43 -4.66 -23.90 15.85
N SER A 44 -4.70 -23.22 14.70
CA SER A 44 -4.18 -23.71 13.42
C SER A 44 -2.92 -22.99 12.95
N PHE A 45 -2.18 -22.36 13.86
CA PHE A 45 -1.00 -21.54 13.54
C PHE A 45 -0.03 -22.23 12.58
N ASN A 46 0.38 -23.47 12.88
CA ASN A 46 1.36 -24.20 12.07
C ASN A 46 0.82 -24.57 10.67
N SER A 47 -0.46 -24.89 10.58
CA SER A 47 -1.12 -25.20 9.30
C SER A 47 -1.29 -23.96 8.44
N ILE A 48 -1.64 -22.82 9.03
CA ILE A 48 -1.66 -21.53 8.32
C ILE A 48 -0.24 -21.17 7.86
N LEU A 49 0.77 -21.36 8.72
CA LEU A 49 2.16 -21.11 8.35
C LEU A 49 2.62 -22.00 7.18
N THR A 50 2.18 -23.25 7.16
CA THR A 50 2.47 -24.18 6.05
C THR A 50 1.78 -23.75 4.76
N LEU A 51 0.52 -23.28 4.85
CA LEU A 51 -0.19 -22.70 3.72
C LEU A 51 0.54 -21.46 3.15
N GLU A 52 1.01 -20.57 4.02
CA GLU A 52 1.78 -19.39 3.61
C GLU A 52 3.12 -19.76 2.97
N HIS A 53 3.85 -20.72 3.55
CA HIS A 53 5.08 -21.25 2.94
C HIS A 53 4.82 -21.82 1.54
N TRP A 54 3.74 -22.58 1.38
CA TRP A 54 3.35 -23.09 0.07
C TRP A 54 3.02 -21.97 -0.90
N ALA A 55 2.26 -20.95 -0.48
CA ALA A 55 1.89 -19.83 -1.33
C ALA A 55 3.14 -19.09 -1.85
N TRP A 56 4.08 -18.77 -0.96
CA TRP A 56 5.35 -18.15 -1.32
C TRP A 56 6.22 -19.04 -2.20
N GLN A 57 6.24 -20.36 -1.93
CA GLN A 57 6.97 -21.31 -2.76
C GLN A 57 6.39 -21.39 -4.16
N LEU A 58 5.07 -21.43 -4.31
CA LEU A 58 4.40 -21.49 -5.60
C LEU A 58 4.60 -20.19 -6.40
N LEU A 59 4.57 -19.02 -5.75
CA LEU A 59 4.90 -17.73 -6.37
C LEU A 59 6.36 -17.66 -6.86
N SER A 60 7.27 -18.39 -6.21
CA SER A 60 8.67 -18.50 -6.62
C SER A 60 8.93 -19.58 -7.69
N GLN A 61 7.89 -20.22 -8.21
CA GLN A 61 7.97 -21.18 -9.33
C GLN A 61 7.43 -20.55 -10.61
N ASN A 62 7.58 -21.25 -11.74
CA ASN A 62 7.06 -20.81 -13.03
C ASN A 62 5.53 -20.69 -12.99
N SER A 63 5.02 -19.45 -13.05
CA SER A 63 3.60 -19.13 -12.91
C SER A 63 2.73 -19.67 -14.04
N HIS A 64 3.27 -19.87 -15.25
CA HIS A 64 2.51 -20.25 -16.44
C HIS A 64 1.69 -21.54 -16.29
N GLN A 65 2.09 -22.42 -15.36
CA GLN A 65 1.42 -23.72 -15.17
C GLN A 65 0.14 -23.62 -14.34
N TRP A 66 0.00 -22.62 -13.47
CA TRP A 66 -1.09 -22.58 -12.48
C TRP A 66 -1.84 -21.25 -12.46
N ILE A 67 -1.22 -20.16 -12.93
CA ILE A 67 -1.75 -18.80 -12.72
C ILE A 67 -3.12 -18.56 -13.37
N ASN A 68 -3.42 -19.26 -14.46
CA ASN A 68 -4.69 -19.13 -15.18
C ASN A 68 -5.79 -20.07 -14.65
N GLU A 69 -5.47 -20.92 -13.68
CA GLU A 69 -6.46 -21.79 -13.04
C GLU A 69 -7.23 -21.02 -11.96
N LEU A 70 -8.55 -20.93 -12.13
CA LEU A 70 -9.45 -20.14 -11.26
C LEU A 70 -9.26 -20.46 -9.77
N HIS A 71 -9.13 -21.74 -9.42
CA HIS A 71 -9.02 -22.18 -8.02
C HIS A 71 -7.76 -21.69 -7.32
N TYR A 72 -6.64 -21.56 -8.05
CA TYR A 72 -5.45 -20.94 -7.50
C TYR A 72 -5.71 -19.46 -7.27
N GLN A 73 -6.21 -18.74 -8.28
CA GLN A 73 -6.52 -17.31 -8.14
C GLN A 73 -7.44 -17.05 -6.95
N GLU A 74 -8.54 -17.81 -6.80
CA GLU A 74 -9.47 -17.70 -5.67
C GLU A 74 -8.78 -17.87 -4.32
N VAL A 75 -7.98 -18.94 -4.16
CA VAL A 75 -7.25 -19.18 -2.90
C VAL A 75 -6.26 -18.06 -2.61
N PHE A 76 -5.51 -17.58 -3.61
CA PHE A 76 -4.56 -16.49 -3.41
C PHE A 76 -5.27 -15.19 -2.99
N HIS A 77 -6.37 -14.82 -3.64
CA HIS A 77 -7.13 -13.62 -3.25
C HIS A 77 -7.70 -13.73 -1.84
N THR A 78 -8.28 -14.88 -1.49
CA THR A 78 -8.81 -15.11 -0.15
C THR A 78 -7.72 -15.11 0.90
N LEU A 79 -6.56 -15.71 0.62
CA LEU A 79 -5.42 -15.73 1.54
C LEU A 79 -4.84 -14.32 1.74
N ALA A 80 -4.77 -13.51 0.69
CA ALA A 80 -4.40 -12.10 0.82
C ALA A 80 -5.39 -11.32 1.68
N LEU A 81 -6.70 -11.54 1.53
CA LEU A 81 -7.71 -10.91 2.38
C LEU A 81 -7.61 -11.37 3.84
N PHE A 82 -7.39 -12.66 4.06
CA PHE A 82 -7.13 -13.24 5.37
C PHE A 82 -5.95 -12.54 6.05
N ASN A 83 -4.84 -12.38 5.32
CA ASN A 83 -3.64 -11.69 5.79
C ASN A 83 -3.89 -10.22 6.12
N LYS A 84 -4.66 -9.52 5.31
CA LYS A 84 -5.05 -8.13 5.60
C LYS A 84 -5.84 -8.02 6.90
N LYS A 85 -6.78 -8.94 7.14
CA LYS A 85 -7.58 -8.98 8.38
C LYS A 85 -6.73 -9.36 9.60
N LEU A 86 -5.79 -10.28 9.43
CA LEU A 86 -4.81 -10.66 10.45
C LEU A 86 -3.97 -9.47 10.93
N ILE A 87 -3.55 -8.58 10.01
CA ILE A 87 -2.77 -7.38 10.35
C ILE A 87 -3.52 -6.52 11.37
N TYR A 88 -4.79 -6.22 11.11
CA TYR A 88 -5.61 -5.32 11.93
C TYR A 88 -6.28 -5.96 13.15
N ASP A 89 -6.02 -7.23 13.46
CA ASP A 89 -6.51 -7.89 14.69
C ASP A 89 -5.56 -7.58 15.88
N TYR A 90 -5.64 -6.37 16.43
CA TYR A 90 -4.67 -5.84 17.41
C TYR A 90 -4.66 -6.53 18.77
N ASN A 91 -5.81 -7.01 19.24
CA ASN A 91 -5.99 -7.34 20.65
C ASN A 91 -5.68 -8.80 20.99
N ILE A 92 -5.46 -9.66 19.99
CA ILE A 92 -5.50 -11.11 20.21
C ILE A 92 -4.26 -11.83 19.70
N ILE A 93 -3.57 -11.31 18.67
CA ILE A 93 -2.40 -11.96 18.07
C ILE A 93 -1.17 -11.06 18.18
N GLU A 94 -0.10 -11.58 18.77
CA GLU A 94 1.18 -10.88 18.90
C GLU A 94 1.76 -10.49 17.52
N VAL A 95 2.33 -9.28 17.42
CA VAL A 95 2.95 -8.75 16.20
C VAL A 95 4.04 -9.67 15.63
N SER A 96 4.82 -10.32 16.50
CA SER A 96 5.84 -11.29 16.11
C SER A 96 5.25 -12.50 15.39
N LYS A 97 4.11 -13.02 15.86
CA LYS A 97 3.39 -14.13 15.22
C LYS A 97 2.81 -13.71 13.87
N LYS A 98 2.24 -12.50 13.78
CA LYS A 98 1.77 -11.94 12.51
C LYS A 98 2.91 -11.86 11.48
N ALA A 99 4.07 -11.35 11.89
CA ALA A 99 5.25 -11.26 11.03
C ALA A 99 5.70 -12.63 10.49
N ILE A 100 5.69 -13.67 11.33
CA ILE A 100 6.05 -15.04 10.93
C ILE A 100 5.08 -15.59 9.89
N LEU A 101 3.77 -15.36 10.06
CA LEU A 101 2.75 -15.83 9.11
C LEU A 101 2.79 -15.06 7.79
N LEU A 102 2.96 -13.74 7.84
CA LEU A 102 2.89 -12.90 6.64
C LEU A 102 4.16 -12.99 5.77
N PHE A 103 5.33 -13.19 6.38
CA PHE A 103 6.62 -13.18 5.66
C PHE A 103 7.50 -14.42 5.89
N PRO A 104 6.97 -15.65 5.71
CA PRO A 104 7.76 -16.88 5.77
C PRO A 104 8.54 -17.12 4.45
N VAL A 105 9.15 -16.06 3.91
CA VAL A 105 9.76 -16.01 2.58
C VAL A 105 11.26 -15.72 2.67
N THR A 106 12.03 -16.29 1.77
CA THR A 106 13.48 -16.05 1.65
C THR A 106 13.79 -14.98 0.61
N VAL A 107 15.00 -14.42 0.70
CA VAL A 107 15.52 -13.46 -0.30
C VAL A 107 15.55 -14.09 -1.71
N ASP A 108 15.89 -15.36 -1.82
CA ASP A 108 15.96 -16.07 -3.11
C ASP A 108 14.57 -16.21 -3.75
N GLN A 109 13.53 -16.50 -2.95
CA GLN A 109 12.15 -16.56 -3.44
C GLN A 109 11.68 -15.19 -3.95
N ILE A 110 11.95 -14.12 -3.20
CA ILE A 110 11.64 -12.74 -3.62
C ILE A 110 12.36 -12.39 -4.93
N ASN A 111 13.62 -12.78 -5.09
CA ASN A 111 14.36 -12.54 -6.32
C ASN A 111 13.73 -13.21 -7.53
N ILE A 112 13.30 -14.46 -7.38
CA ILE A 112 12.62 -15.18 -8.46
C ILE A 112 11.29 -14.50 -8.81
N ILE A 113 10.53 -14.05 -7.80
CA ILE A 113 9.27 -13.33 -8.01
C ILE A 113 9.51 -12.03 -8.80
N PHE A 114 10.46 -11.19 -8.38
CA PHE A 114 10.76 -9.95 -9.10
C PHE A 114 11.30 -10.20 -10.52
N GLU A 115 12.10 -11.23 -10.71
CA GLU A 115 12.59 -11.60 -12.03
C GLU A 115 11.44 -12.00 -12.96
N GLN A 116 10.44 -12.74 -12.47
CA GLN A 116 9.24 -13.06 -13.24
C GLN A 116 8.43 -11.81 -13.61
N ILE A 117 8.20 -10.87 -12.67
CA ILE A 117 7.53 -9.59 -12.97
C ILE A 117 8.28 -8.81 -14.05
N ARG A 118 9.62 -8.79 -13.96
CA ARG A 118 10.49 -8.08 -14.90
C ARG A 118 10.43 -8.69 -16.30
N GLN A 119 10.41 -10.02 -16.39
CA GLN A 119 10.37 -10.77 -17.65
C GLN A 119 8.99 -10.81 -18.31
N SER A 120 7.93 -10.55 -17.54
CA SER A 120 6.57 -10.57 -18.08
C SER A 120 6.37 -9.47 -19.14
N ASN A 121 5.93 -9.88 -20.32
CA ASN A 121 5.59 -8.99 -21.44
C ASN A 121 4.08 -8.68 -21.50
N ASP A 122 3.27 -9.32 -20.64
CA ASP A 122 1.85 -9.04 -20.52
C ASP A 122 1.63 -7.99 -19.43
N ASP A 123 1.15 -6.82 -19.82
CA ASP A 123 0.86 -5.73 -18.89
C ASP A 123 -0.29 -6.07 -17.93
N ASN A 124 -1.11 -7.09 -18.24
CA ASN A 124 -2.21 -7.59 -17.41
C ASN A 124 -1.96 -9.00 -16.86
N ASP A 125 -0.69 -9.40 -16.75
CA ASP A 125 -0.31 -10.71 -16.20
C ASP A 125 -0.93 -10.93 -14.81
N PRO A 126 -1.80 -11.95 -14.62
CA PRO A 126 -2.44 -12.19 -13.33
C PRO A 126 -1.43 -12.52 -12.22
N PHE A 127 -0.22 -12.99 -12.57
CA PHE A 127 0.85 -13.19 -11.60
C PHE A 127 1.23 -11.88 -10.90
N ILE A 128 1.37 -10.80 -11.66
CA ILE A 128 1.71 -9.47 -11.13
C ILE A 128 0.60 -9.01 -10.17
N ILE A 129 -0.67 -9.21 -10.55
CA ILE A 129 -1.83 -8.85 -9.72
C ILE A 129 -1.79 -9.61 -8.39
N ILE A 130 -1.54 -10.92 -8.41
CA ILE A 130 -1.47 -11.72 -7.18
C ILE A 130 -0.30 -11.29 -6.30
N VAL A 131 0.90 -11.12 -6.88
CA VAL A 131 2.08 -10.69 -6.10
C VAL A 131 1.86 -9.31 -5.46
N SER A 132 1.19 -8.39 -6.18
CA SER A 132 0.82 -7.08 -5.65
C SER A 132 0.04 -7.19 -4.33
N LEU A 133 -0.88 -8.15 -4.20
CA LEU A 133 -1.65 -8.33 -2.97
C LEU A 133 -0.77 -8.67 -1.76
N TRP A 134 0.27 -9.48 -1.94
CA TRP A 134 1.22 -9.82 -0.87
C TRP A 134 2.11 -8.64 -0.49
N LEU A 135 2.56 -7.86 -1.47
CA LEU A 135 3.38 -6.67 -1.23
C LEU A 135 2.55 -5.53 -0.61
N ASP A 136 1.28 -5.40 -0.98
CA ASP A 136 0.34 -4.47 -0.34
C ASP A 136 0.12 -4.88 1.12
N ASN A 137 -0.07 -6.18 1.42
CA ASN A 137 -0.13 -6.69 2.80
C ASN A 137 1.17 -6.45 3.59
N HIS A 138 2.33 -6.61 2.94
CA HIS A 138 3.61 -6.23 3.53
C HIS A 138 3.65 -4.75 3.92
N SER A 139 3.15 -3.89 3.03
CA SER A 139 3.07 -2.45 3.23
C SER A 139 2.12 -2.08 4.37
N TYR A 140 0.90 -2.66 4.40
CA TYR A 140 -0.06 -2.48 5.50
C TYR A 140 0.56 -2.89 6.85
N PHE A 141 1.21 -4.06 6.91
CA PHE A 141 1.85 -4.53 8.14
C PHE A 141 2.97 -3.61 8.61
N LEU A 142 3.84 -3.16 7.68
CA LEU A 142 4.97 -2.30 8.01
C LEU A 142 4.53 -0.91 8.47
N HIS A 143 3.47 -0.37 7.86
CA HIS A 143 2.90 0.91 8.27
C HIS A 143 2.36 0.83 9.71
N ASP A 144 1.60 -0.21 10.01
CA ASP A 144 1.02 -0.44 11.33
C ASP A 144 2.08 -0.80 12.40
N ASN A 145 3.18 -1.43 11.96
CA ASN A 145 4.26 -1.91 12.82
C ASN A 145 5.62 -1.34 12.37
N PRO A 146 5.87 -0.02 12.51
CA PRO A 146 7.05 0.66 11.95
C PRO A 146 8.39 0.22 12.58
N HIS A 147 8.33 -0.61 13.62
CA HIS A 147 9.47 -1.26 14.27
C HIS A 147 9.89 -2.59 13.62
N SER A 148 9.04 -3.17 12.76
CA SER A 148 9.25 -4.47 12.13
C SER A 148 10.18 -4.43 10.91
N ASN A 149 10.63 -3.24 10.48
CA ASN A 149 11.67 -3.04 9.47
C ASN A 149 13.02 -3.72 9.78
N LYS A 150 13.26 -4.17 11.02
CA LYS A 150 14.44 -4.96 11.39
C LYS A 150 14.50 -6.32 10.71
N LEU A 151 13.41 -6.76 10.09
CA LEU A 151 13.40 -7.98 9.27
C LEU A 151 14.22 -7.74 8.00
N VAL A 152 15.27 -8.54 7.81
CA VAL A 152 16.18 -8.47 6.64
C VAL A 152 15.41 -8.48 5.31
N ILE A 153 14.34 -9.28 5.25
CA ILE A 153 13.50 -9.40 4.05
C ILE A 153 12.74 -8.12 3.71
N THR A 154 12.30 -7.36 4.73
CA THR A 154 11.59 -6.09 4.55
C THR A 154 12.51 -5.03 3.96
N ASP A 155 13.72 -4.92 4.49
CA ASP A 155 14.75 -4.01 3.97
C ASP A 155 15.12 -4.38 2.53
N TYR A 156 15.26 -5.68 2.26
CA TYR A 156 15.58 -6.20 0.92
C TYR A 156 14.52 -5.86 -0.14
N ILE A 157 13.25 -6.20 0.13
CA ILE A 157 12.12 -5.94 -0.77
C ILE A 157 12.05 -4.45 -1.13
N ASN A 158 12.08 -3.58 -0.12
CA ASN A 158 11.93 -2.14 -0.34
C ASN A 158 13.11 -1.54 -1.10
N LYS A 159 14.33 -1.95 -0.78
CA LYS A 159 15.52 -1.56 -1.55
C LYS A 159 15.44 -1.97 -3.01
N TYR A 160 15.00 -3.20 -3.27
CA TYR A 160 14.83 -3.70 -4.63
C TYR A 160 13.77 -2.89 -5.38
N ILE A 161 12.61 -2.66 -4.74
CA ILE A 161 11.49 -1.91 -5.33
C ILE A 161 11.90 -0.49 -5.71
N ILE A 162 12.59 0.21 -4.81
CA ILE A 162 12.98 1.60 -5.06
C ILE A 162 13.94 1.67 -6.25
N CYS A 163 14.98 0.84 -6.26
CA CYS A 163 15.99 0.84 -7.33
C CYS A 163 15.44 0.38 -8.68
N ASN A 164 14.64 -0.68 -8.69
CA ASN A 164 14.27 -1.37 -9.93
C ASN A 164 12.87 -1.02 -10.44
N TYR A 165 11.95 -0.55 -9.60
CA TYR A 165 10.56 -0.28 -9.98
C TYR A 165 10.12 1.18 -9.82
N ILE A 166 10.72 1.97 -8.92
CA ILE A 166 10.36 3.40 -8.74
C ILE A 166 11.34 4.32 -9.47
N MET A 167 12.63 4.21 -9.18
CA MET A 167 13.67 5.12 -9.69
C MET A 167 14.13 4.72 -11.11
N ASN A 168 13.18 4.46 -12.02
CA ASN A 168 13.45 3.99 -13.37
C ASN A 168 12.57 4.68 -14.45
N LYS A 169 12.95 4.53 -15.72
CA LYS A 169 12.24 5.17 -16.84
C LYS A 169 10.81 4.66 -17.05
N GLN A 170 10.53 3.38 -16.80
CA GLN A 170 9.21 2.79 -17.00
C GLN A 170 8.18 3.32 -15.99
N PHE A 171 8.58 3.48 -14.73
CA PHE A 171 7.80 4.19 -13.72
C PHE A 171 7.44 5.59 -14.19
N LYS A 172 8.43 6.33 -14.71
CA LYS A 172 8.20 7.67 -15.26
C LYS A 172 7.23 7.69 -16.42
N MET A 173 7.27 6.68 -17.28
CA MET A 173 6.28 6.53 -18.34
C MET A 173 4.88 6.31 -17.76
N TYR A 174 4.71 5.39 -16.81
CA TYR A 174 3.41 5.12 -16.20
C TYR A 174 2.86 6.31 -15.42
N ILE A 175 3.64 6.95 -14.55
CA ILE A 175 3.18 8.13 -13.78
C ILE A 175 2.82 9.29 -14.70
N SER A 176 3.50 9.45 -15.83
CA SER A 176 3.17 10.51 -16.80
C SER A 176 1.78 10.35 -17.42
N GLN A 177 1.25 9.11 -17.48
CA GLN A 177 -0.10 8.85 -17.97
C GLN A 177 -1.17 9.43 -17.04
N LEU A 178 -0.88 9.53 -15.74
CA LEU A 178 -1.77 10.14 -14.76
C LEU A 178 -1.86 11.68 -14.88
N ARG A 179 -1.04 12.31 -15.73
CA ARG A 179 -1.07 13.76 -15.97
C ARG A 179 -2.14 14.19 -16.98
N HIS A 180 -2.97 13.26 -17.45
CA HIS A 180 -4.10 13.58 -18.33
C HIS A 180 -5.35 13.84 -17.49
N SER A 181 -6.14 14.83 -17.89
CA SER A 181 -7.42 15.15 -17.23
C SER A 181 -8.48 14.06 -17.43
N TYR A 182 -8.43 13.35 -18.56
CA TYR A 182 -9.29 12.20 -18.81
C TYR A 182 -8.45 10.92 -18.76
N ILE A 183 -8.75 10.05 -17.81
CA ILE A 183 -8.08 8.77 -17.59
C ILE A 183 -9.12 7.66 -17.79
N PRO A 184 -9.12 6.96 -18.94
CA PRO A 184 -10.03 5.84 -19.12
C PRO A 184 -9.63 4.68 -18.20
N GLU A 185 -10.60 3.94 -17.66
CA GLU A 185 -10.33 2.79 -16.78
C GLU A 185 -9.38 1.76 -17.41
N SER A 186 -9.47 1.59 -18.73
CA SER A 186 -8.65 0.64 -19.49
C SER A 186 -7.15 0.93 -19.49
N ILE A 187 -6.71 2.09 -18.99
CA ILE A 187 -5.28 2.41 -18.89
C ILE A 187 -4.60 1.68 -17.73
N PHE A 188 -5.36 1.34 -16.69
CA PHE A 188 -4.83 0.72 -15.47
C PHE A 188 -4.58 -0.76 -15.69
N SER A 189 -3.44 -1.07 -16.29
CA SER A 189 -2.96 -2.45 -16.39
C SER A 189 -2.42 -2.95 -15.06
N GLY A 190 -2.38 -4.28 -14.87
CA GLY A 190 -1.80 -4.89 -13.67
C GLY A 190 -0.36 -4.44 -13.40
N LYS A 191 0.45 -4.29 -14.46
CA LYS A 191 1.83 -3.81 -14.37
C LYS A 191 1.89 -2.32 -14.05
N MET A 192 1.03 -1.47 -14.63
CA MET A 192 0.98 -0.06 -14.26
C MET A 192 0.61 0.11 -12.77
N LEU A 193 -0.37 -0.64 -12.28
CA LEU A 193 -0.76 -0.63 -10.87
C LEU A 193 0.35 -1.14 -9.96
N PHE A 194 1.09 -2.18 -10.34
CA PHE A 194 2.25 -2.62 -9.58
C PHE A 194 3.31 -1.52 -9.43
N TYR A 195 3.61 -0.79 -10.51
CA TYR A 195 4.61 0.28 -10.51
C TYR A 195 4.15 1.51 -9.71
N ILE A 196 2.88 1.92 -9.85
CA ILE A 196 2.40 3.14 -9.20
C ILE A 196 1.80 2.82 -7.83
N LYS A 197 0.78 1.96 -7.74
CA LYS A 197 0.09 1.66 -6.49
C LYS A 197 1.01 0.89 -5.54
N THR A 198 1.35 -0.36 -5.87
CA THR A 198 2.01 -1.28 -4.93
C THR A 198 3.43 -0.82 -4.57
N SER A 199 4.22 -0.41 -5.56
CA SER A 199 5.60 0.03 -5.30
C SER A 199 5.66 1.32 -4.49
N LEU A 200 4.80 2.32 -4.79
CA LEU A 200 4.76 3.53 -3.96
C LEU A 200 4.20 3.24 -2.58
N PHE A 201 3.26 2.30 -2.43
CA PHE A 201 2.74 1.93 -1.12
C PHE A 201 3.82 1.29 -0.24
N SER A 202 4.62 0.40 -0.82
CA SER A 202 5.79 -0.19 -0.17
C SER A 202 6.78 0.87 0.27
N LEU A 203 7.17 1.79 -0.64
CA LEU A 203 8.08 2.89 -0.31
C LEU A 203 7.51 3.81 0.78
N PHE A 204 6.23 4.18 0.68
CA PHE A 204 5.56 5.03 1.66
C PHE A 204 5.63 4.42 3.07
N SER A 205 5.31 3.14 3.17
CA SER A 205 5.34 2.40 4.44
C SER A 205 6.77 2.27 4.98
N TYR A 206 7.74 2.01 4.10
CA TYR A 206 9.16 1.86 4.47
C TYR A 206 9.81 3.17 4.93
N LEU A 207 9.50 4.31 4.29
CA LEU A 207 9.97 5.62 4.75
C LEU A 207 9.38 6.01 6.11
N GLY A 208 8.21 5.47 6.48
CA GLY A 208 7.62 5.63 7.81
C GLY A 208 8.30 4.82 8.91
N ALA A 209 9.11 3.82 8.54
CA ALA A 209 9.71 2.90 9.49
C ALA A 209 10.94 3.51 10.20
N LYS A 210 11.14 3.20 11.50
CA LYS A 210 12.12 3.90 12.36
C LYS A 210 13.58 3.80 11.92
N ASP A 211 14.01 2.64 11.47
CA ASP A 211 15.36 2.33 10.99
C ASP A 211 15.26 1.82 9.55
N HIS A 212 15.60 2.66 8.58
CA HIS A 212 15.66 2.26 7.18
C HIS A 212 16.99 2.71 6.54
N ARG A 213 17.46 1.95 5.55
CA ARG A 213 18.70 2.23 4.82
C ARG A 213 18.39 2.37 3.35
N CYS A 214 17.64 3.40 2.99
CA CYS A 214 17.35 3.68 1.59
C CYS A 214 18.64 4.05 0.84
N PHE A 215 18.81 3.53 -0.38
CA PHE A 215 19.93 3.91 -1.26
C PHE A 215 19.84 5.36 -1.73
N TYR A 216 18.62 5.87 -1.85
CA TYR A 216 18.33 7.25 -2.22
C TYR A 216 17.94 8.05 -0.99
N THR A 217 18.43 9.28 -0.92
CA THR A 217 17.97 10.27 0.05
C THR A 217 16.54 10.70 -0.25
N ALA A 218 15.84 11.21 0.77
CA ALA A 218 14.52 11.79 0.58
C ALA A 218 14.52 12.93 -0.46
N ASP A 219 15.59 13.72 -0.52
CA ASP A 219 15.75 14.80 -1.51
C ASP A 219 15.84 14.27 -2.94
N GLU A 220 16.54 13.16 -3.17
CA GLU A 220 16.64 12.53 -4.49
C GLU A 220 15.30 11.97 -4.95
N ILE A 221 14.59 11.27 -4.07
CA ILE A 221 13.23 10.76 -4.36
C ILE A 221 12.29 11.94 -4.64
N LEU A 222 12.35 13.00 -3.84
CA LEU A 222 11.50 14.17 -4.01
C LEU A 222 11.76 14.88 -5.33
N ARG A 223 13.03 15.14 -5.66
CA ARG A 223 13.42 15.73 -6.95
C ARG A 223 13.00 14.87 -8.12
N TYR A 224 12.96 13.56 -7.92
CA TYR A 224 12.47 12.66 -8.95
C TYR A 224 10.96 12.77 -9.12
N LEU A 225 10.16 12.87 -8.06
CA LEU A 225 8.69 12.75 -8.15
C LEU A 225 7.93 14.09 -8.23
N TYR A 226 8.53 15.20 -7.80
CA TYR A 226 7.77 16.41 -7.46
C TYR A 226 6.94 17.01 -8.61
N GLU A 227 7.48 17.06 -9.83
CA GLU A 227 6.78 17.69 -10.96
C GLU A 227 5.52 16.90 -11.34
N ASP A 228 5.64 15.57 -11.42
CA ASP A 228 4.50 14.72 -11.72
C ASP A 228 3.47 14.80 -10.59
N TYR A 229 3.91 14.77 -9.33
CA TYR A 229 3.02 14.94 -8.18
C TYR A 229 2.22 16.23 -8.22
N LEU A 230 2.87 17.39 -8.35
CA LEU A 230 2.19 18.68 -8.35
C LEU A 230 1.20 18.78 -9.52
N GLN A 231 1.59 18.32 -10.71
CA GLN A 231 0.71 18.37 -11.87
C GLN A 231 -0.49 17.42 -11.74
N ILE A 232 -0.28 16.21 -11.22
CA ILE A 232 -1.36 15.24 -10.98
C ILE A 232 -2.37 15.84 -9.99
N ILE A 233 -1.91 16.37 -8.85
CA ILE A 233 -2.81 16.97 -7.85
C ILE A 233 -3.57 18.17 -8.42
N TYR A 234 -2.89 19.07 -9.13
CA TYR A 234 -3.51 20.22 -9.78
C TYR A 234 -4.65 19.79 -10.72
N ILE A 235 -4.38 18.88 -11.65
CA ILE A 235 -5.35 18.42 -12.66
C ILE A 235 -6.53 17.72 -11.99
N HIS A 236 -6.24 16.79 -11.09
CA HIS A 236 -7.24 15.86 -10.58
C HIS A 236 -8.06 16.42 -9.41
N SER A 237 -7.59 17.48 -8.75
CA SER A 237 -8.34 18.13 -7.65
C SER A 237 -9.73 18.61 -8.05
N SER A 238 -9.93 18.99 -9.31
CA SER A 238 -11.23 19.42 -9.85
C SER A 238 -12.09 18.27 -10.40
N LEU A 239 -11.54 17.05 -10.48
CA LEU A 239 -12.13 15.88 -11.13
C LEU A 239 -12.35 14.71 -10.17
N VAL A 240 -12.29 14.96 -8.86
CA VAL A 240 -12.33 13.93 -7.80
C VAL A 240 -13.56 13.03 -7.90
N ALA A 241 -14.71 13.57 -8.30
CA ALA A 241 -15.93 12.81 -8.50
C ALA A 241 -15.85 11.75 -9.62
N THR A 242 -14.83 11.82 -10.49
CA THR A 242 -14.58 10.87 -11.58
C THR A 242 -13.51 9.83 -11.25
N TRP A 243 -12.89 9.90 -10.07
CA TRP A 243 -11.87 8.95 -9.68
C TRP A 243 -12.48 7.57 -9.49
N ASN A 244 -11.77 6.56 -10.00
CA ASN A 244 -12.12 5.16 -9.83
C ASN A 244 -11.25 4.50 -8.75
N LYS A 245 -11.56 3.24 -8.43
CA LYS A 245 -10.84 2.42 -7.44
C LYS A 245 -9.35 2.21 -7.71
N ASP A 246 -8.89 2.46 -8.94
CA ASP A 246 -7.49 2.26 -9.35
C ASP A 246 -6.70 3.57 -9.26
N LEU A 247 -7.34 4.72 -9.52
CA LEU A 247 -6.72 6.04 -9.43
C LEU A 247 -6.56 6.52 -7.99
N VAL A 248 -7.55 6.27 -7.12
CA VAL A 248 -7.51 6.64 -5.68
C VAL A 248 -6.22 6.17 -5.00
N PRO A 249 -5.85 4.88 -5.03
CA PRO A 249 -4.60 4.42 -4.42
C PRO A 249 -3.35 4.99 -5.10
N CYS A 250 -3.36 5.16 -6.43
CA CYS A 250 -2.22 5.74 -7.14
C CYS A 250 -1.89 7.15 -6.63
N ILE A 251 -2.91 8.01 -6.49
CA ILE A 251 -2.76 9.36 -5.95
C ILE A 251 -2.46 9.32 -4.45
N GLY A 252 -3.15 8.46 -3.70
CA GLY A 252 -2.97 8.32 -2.26
C GLY A 252 -1.55 7.94 -1.88
N HIS A 253 -1.00 6.89 -2.48
CA HIS A 253 0.36 6.41 -2.18
C HIS A 253 1.44 7.38 -2.69
N LEU A 254 1.25 8.01 -3.85
CA LEU A 254 2.15 9.07 -4.33
C LEU A 254 2.21 10.23 -3.32
N THR A 255 1.04 10.70 -2.87
CA THR A 255 0.94 11.74 -1.83
C THR A 255 1.61 11.29 -0.54
N GLY A 256 1.44 10.03 -0.14
CA GLY A 256 2.07 9.44 1.04
C GLY A 256 3.60 9.44 0.96
N VAL A 257 4.17 9.05 -0.18
CA VAL A 257 5.62 9.11 -0.40
C VAL A 257 6.13 10.55 -0.26
N ILE A 258 5.46 11.51 -0.91
CA ILE A 258 5.81 12.93 -0.81
C ILE A 258 5.75 13.39 0.66
N ALA A 259 4.70 13.01 1.39
CA ALA A 259 4.54 13.33 2.80
C ALA A 259 5.68 12.79 3.67
N LYS A 260 6.10 11.52 3.48
CA LYS A 260 7.20 10.92 4.26
C LYS A 260 8.56 11.46 3.85
N CYS A 261 8.79 11.77 2.57
CA CYS A 261 10.00 12.47 2.13
C CYS A 261 10.15 13.82 2.86
N TYR A 262 9.07 14.59 3.01
CA TYR A 262 9.09 15.81 3.82
C TYR A 262 9.42 15.54 5.29
N TRP A 263 8.74 14.57 5.89
CA TRP A 263 8.86 14.27 7.31
C TRP A 263 10.27 13.81 7.69
N SER A 264 10.91 13.01 6.85
CA SER A 264 12.30 12.55 7.04
C SER A 264 13.33 13.71 7.04
N GLY A 265 12.96 14.86 6.47
CA GLY A 265 13.78 16.06 6.37
C GLY A 265 13.36 17.23 7.27
N GLU A 266 12.39 17.05 8.17
CA GLU A 266 11.73 18.11 8.97
C GLU A 266 12.74 19.05 9.67
N LYS A 267 13.90 18.54 10.08
CA LYS A 267 14.97 19.30 10.74
C LYS A 267 15.68 20.33 9.84
N ASN A 268 15.74 20.09 8.53
CA ASN A 268 16.53 20.91 7.61
C ASN A 268 15.70 21.92 6.81
N ARG A 269 14.37 21.74 6.74
CA ARG A 269 13.42 22.57 5.95
C ARG A 269 13.79 22.74 4.46
N THR A 270 14.76 22.00 3.95
CA THR A 270 15.27 22.13 2.58
C THR A 270 14.31 21.52 1.56
N GLN A 271 13.62 20.45 1.94
CA GLN A 271 12.68 19.70 1.10
C GLN A 271 11.49 20.55 0.67
N MET A 272 11.00 21.43 1.56
CA MET A 272 9.89 22.31 1.24
C MET A 272 10.20 23.32 0.12
N LYS A 273 11.45 23.77 0.03
CA LYS A 273 11.88 24.65 -1.07
C LYS A 273 11.97 23.92 -2.41
N ILE A 274 12.08 22.58 -2.40
CA ILE A 274 12.10 21.77 -3.62
C ILE A 274 10.72 21.77 -4.27
N LEU A 275 9.67 21.60 -3.48
CA LEU A 275 8.29 21.52 -3.98
C LEU A 275 7.62 22.89 -4.10
N PHE A 276 7.84 23.79 -3.13
CA PHE A 276 7.20 25.10 -3.11
C PHE A 276 8.24 26.22 -3.14
N SER A 277 8.51 26.72 -4.34
CA SER A 277 9.40 27.86 -4.56
C SER A 277 8.76 29.20 -4.17
N THR A 278 7.43 29.26 -4.06
CA THR A 278 6.67 30.46 -3.73
C THR A 278 5.52 30.17 -2.76
N GLU A 279 5.12 31.19 -2.00
CA GLU A 279 3.94 31.12 -1.13
C GLU A 279 2.65 30.87 -1.95
N GLN A 280 2.53 31.50 -3.12
CA GLN A 280 1.38 31.31 -4.00
C GLN A 280 1.21 29.84 -4.40
N LEU A 281 2.29 29.19 -4.84
CA LEU A 281 2.27 27.76 -5.19
C LEU A 281 1.88 26.89 -3.99
N THR A 282 2.34 27.25 -2.78
CA THR A 282 1.96 26.55 -1.55
C THR A 282 0.46 26.68 -1.29
N CYS A 283 -0.09 27.91 -1.35
CA CYS A 283 -1.50 28.19 -1.11
C CYS A 283 -2.42 27.52 -2.15
N ASP A 284 -2.01 27.52 -3.41
CA ASP A 284 -2.75 26.84 -4.48
C ASP A 284 -2.77 25.33 -4.25
N HIS A 285 -1.64 24.74 -3.92
CA HIS A 285 -1.56 23.32 -3.60
C HIS A 285 -2.40 22.94 -2.37
N VAL A 286 -2.41 23.78 -1.32
CA VAL A 286 -3.31 23.57 -0.17
C VAL A 286 -4.76 23.56 -0.62
N ARG A 287 -5.19 24.45 -1.52
CA ARG A 287 -6.58 24.44 -2.03
C ARG A 287 -6.88 23.14 -2.77
N GLU A 288 -5.99 22.70 -3.66
CA GLU A 288 -6.15 21.46 -4.43
C GLU A 288 -6.35 20.25 -3.48
N LEU A 289 -5.50 20.13 -2.47
CA LEU A 289 -5.59 19.09 -1.46
C LEU A 289 -6.90 19.16 -0.65
N ILE A 290 -7.33 20.36 -0.28
CA ILE A 290 -8.59 20.58 0.44
C ILE A 290 -9.80 20.21 -0.43
N TYR A 291 -9.78 20.50 -1.74
CA TYR A 291 -10.84 20.05 -2.64
C TYR A 291 -10.93 18.53 -2.71
N ILE A 292 -9.80 17.82 -2.74
CA ILE A 292 -9.76 16.36 -2.74
C ILE A 292 -10.39 15.78 -1.47
N ILE A 293 -9.91 16.20 -0.28
CA ILE A 293 -10.46 15.68 0.98
C ILE A 293 -11.82 16.29 1.33
N GLY A 294 -12.31 17.28 0.58
CA GLY A 294 -13.65 17.83 0.69
C GLY A 294 -14.72 16.98 0.00
N TYR A 295 -14.33 15.96 -0.77
CA TYR A 295 -15.28 15.10 -1.46
C TYR A 295 -16.01 14.16 -0.49
N GLU A 296 -17.31 14.40 -0.32
CA GLU A 296 -18.14 13.74 0.71
C GLU A 296 -18.16 12.21 0.64
N GLN A 297 -18.00 11.61 -0.55
CA GLN A 297 -18.03 10.14 -0.66
C GLN A 297 -16.83 9.51 0.04
N PHE A 298 -15.65 10.12 -0.02
CA PHE A 298 -14.49 9.60 0.72
C PHE A 298 -14.75 9.58 2.23
N HIS A 299 -15.54 10.52 2.75
CA HIS A 299 -15.84 10.56 4.18
C HIS A 299 -16.70 9.40 4.69
N LYS A 300 -17.36 8.66 3.78
CA LYS A 300 -18.15 7.47 4.14
C LYS A 300 -17.28 6.23 4.29
N GLU A 301 -16.10 6.25 3.68
CA GLU A 301 -15.15 5.13 3.63
C GLU A 301 -13.99 5.30 4.63
N ILE A 302 -13.94 6.39 5.40
CA ILE A 302 -12.90 6.58 6.42
C ILE A 302 -13.07 5.51 7.49
N GLU A 303 -12.03 4.70 7.68
CA GLU A 303 -11.94 3.70 8.74
C GLU A 303 -10.99 4.18 9.85
N SER A 304 -11.06 3.52 11.01
CA SER A 304 -10.15 3.79 12.15
C SER A 304 -8.71 3.30 11.91
N VAL A 305 -8.50 2.57 10.82
CA VAL A 305 -7.21 1.99 10.41
C VAL A 305 -7.07 2.14 8.91
N ARG A 306 -5.84 2.07 8.39
CA ARG A 306 -5.55 2.17 6.94
C ARG A 306 -5.88 0.89 6.17
N SER A 307 -7.07 0.35 6.36
CA SER A 307 -7.57 -0.85 5.70
C SER A 307 -8.11 -0.60 4.29
N ASN A 308 -8.27 0.65 3.86
CA ASN A 308 -8.74 1.00 2.50
C ASN A 308 -7.97 2.18 1.91
N ASP A 309 -8.13 2.39 0.60
CA ASP A 309 -7.32 3.32 -0.18
C ASP A 309 -7.75 4.79 0.07
N GLU A 310 -9.02 5.03 0.39
CA GLU A 310 -9.58 6.33 0.76
C GLU A 310 -9.00 6.85 2.08
N THR A 311 -8.92 5.97 3.09
CA THR A 311 -8.30 6.30 4.39
C THR A 311 -6.82 6.61 4.20
N VAL A 312 -6.11 5.83 3.38
CA VAL A 312 -4.70 6.08 3.04
C VAL A 312 -4.52 7.43 2.34
N LEU A 313 -5.39 7.77 1.39
CA LEU A 313 -5.38 9.06 0.68
C LEU A 313 -5.57 10.22 1.67
N ILE A 314 -6.62 10.16 2.48
CA ILE A 314 -6.96 11.23 3.44
C ILE A 314 -5.81 11.45 4.41
N ASP A 315 -5.30 10.38 5.03
CA ASP A 315 -4.17 10.47 5.95
C ASP A 315 -2.92 11.06 5.27
N SER A 316 -2.65 10.65 4.04
CA SER A 316 -1.50 11.16 3.27
C SER A 316 -1.62 12.66 3.02
N ILE A 317 -2.81 13.14 2.66
CA ILE A 317 -3.07 14.56 2.46
C ILE A 317 -2.94 15.33 3.77
N LEU A 318 -3.52 14.81 4.87
CA LEU A 318 -3.40 15.44 6.19
C LEU A 318 -1.94 15.57 6.64
N MET A 319 -1.10 14.58 6.37
CA MET A 319 0.34 14.68 6.63
C MET A 319 1.02 15.78 5.82
N VAL A 320 0.70 15.92 4.53
CA VAL A 320 1.23 17.02 3.70
C VAL A 320 0.79 18.36 4.25
N LEU A 321 -0.49 18.53 4.57
CA LEU A 321 -1.03 19.77 5.12
C LEU A 321 -0.40 20.14 6.47
N LEU A 322 -0.23 19.16 7.37
CA LEU A 322 0.46 19.37 8.64
C LEU A 322 1.91 19.81 8.43
N ASN A 323 2.63 19.18 7.51
CA ASN A 323 3.99 19.57 7.16
C ASN A 323 4.05 21.00 6.62
N ILE A 324 3.11 21.39 5.76
CA ILE A 324 2.97 22.76 5.26
C ILE A 324 2.77 23.73 6.41
N VAL A 325 1.79 23.49 7.28
CA VAL A 325 1.49 24.36 8.44
C VAL A 325 2.70 24.53 9.38
N ARG A 326 3.45 23.45 9.64
CA ARG A 326 4.60 23.47 10.55
C ARG A 326 5.81 24.20 10.01
N THR A 327 5.99 24.18 8.69
CA THR A 327 7.23 24.66 8.05
C THR A 327 7.07 25.96 7.27
N GLN A 328 5.86 26.26 6.82
CA GLN A 328 5.52 27.46 6.06
C GLN A 328 4.79 28.46 6.94
N ASN A 329 5.10 29.75 6.77
CA ASN A 329 4.44 30.82 7.52
C ASN A 329 3.09 31.21 6.89
N ILE A 330 2.21 30.23 6.64
CA ILE A 330 0.93 30.44 5.95
C ILE A 330 -0.29 30.17 6.83
N ASN A 331 -0.12 30.20 8.16
CA ASN A 331 -1.24 30.04 9.10
C ASN A 331 -2.39 31.03 8.87
N TRP A 332 -2.08 32.21 8.34
CA TRP A 332 -3.07 33.22 7.97
C TRP A 332 -4.04 32.70 6.90
N PHE A 333 -3.56 31.87 5.98
CA PHE A 333 -4.34 31.32 4.86
C PHE A 333 -5.39 30.31 5.35
N PHE A 334 -4.99 29.40 6.25
CA PHE A 334 -5.91 28.47 6.89
C PHE A 334 -6.96 29.18 7.75
N ARG A 335 -6.58 30.28 8.42
CA ARG A 335 -7.51 31.05 9.28
C ARG A 335 -8.49 31.90 8.49
N SER A 336 -8.09 32.40 7.32
CA SER A 336 -8.91 33.31 6.51
C SER A 336 -9.91 32.57 5.60
N ASN A 337 -9.72 31.27 5.36
CA ASN A 337 -10.57 30.48 4.47
C ASN A 337 -11.55 29.59 5.27
N ILE A 338 -12.84 29.90 5.19
CA ILE A 338 -13.91 29.15 5.89
C ILE A 338 -13.99 27.70 5.38
N ILE A 339 -13.96 27.50 4.06
CA ILE A 339 -14.08 26.17 3.44
C ILE A 339 -12.96 25.25 3.92
N ILE A 340 -11.72 25.74 3.95
CA ILE A 340 -10.57 24.95 4.45
C ILE A 340 -10.81 24.47 5.88
N ARG A 341 -11.30 25.36 6.76
CA ARG A 341 -11.53 25.01 8.17
C ARG A 341 -12.67 24.01 8.33
N GLU A 342 -13.79 24.23 7.64
CA GLU A 342 -14.96 23.35 7.71
C GLU A 342 -14.63 21.94 7.18
N THR A 343 -13.90 21.85 6.07
CA THR A 343 -13.42 20.57 5.53
C THR A 343 -12.51 19.87 6.52
N LEU A 344 -11.50 20.56 7.07
CA LEU A 344 -10.57 19.95 8.03
C LEU A 344 -11.26 19.49 9.32
N LEU A 345 -12.22 20.26 9.82
CA LEU A 345 -13.03 19.86 10.99
C LEU A 345 -13.84 18.59 10.68
N THR A 346 -14.52 18.55 9.54
CA THR A 346 -15.30 17.38 9.10
C THR A 346 -14.44 16.13 8.99
N VAL A 347 -13.22 16.26 8.45
CA VAL A 347 -12.27 15.15 8.34
C VAL A 347 -11.74 14.75 9.72
N ALA A 348 -11.42 15.71 10.60
CA ALA A 348 -10.90 15.43 11.94
C ALA A 348 -11.92 14.72 12.84
N GLU A 349 -13.22 14.97 12.65
CA GLU A 349 -14.29 14.25 13.36
C GLU A 349 -14.42 12.78 12.94
N LYS A 350 -13.88 12.41 11.78
CA LYS A 350 -14.03 11.07 11.19
C LYS A 350 -12.73 10.27 11.14
N SER A 351 -11.59 10.92 10.92
CA SER A 351 -10.28 10.28 10.81
C SER A 351 -9.65 10.13 12.19
N LEU A 352 -9.34 8.89 12.56
CA LEU A 352 -8.56 8.55 13.75
C LEU A 352 -7.10 8.41 13.34
N TYR A 353 -6.45 9.52 12.99
CA TYR A 353 -5.04 9.46 12.61
C TYR A 353 -4.10 9.59 13.81
N ASP A 354 -3.69 8.45 14.36
CA ASP A 354 -2.83 8.36 15.53
C ASP A 354 -1.49 9.11 15.40
N GLU A 355 -0.84 9.19 14.22
CA GLU A 355 0.42 9.96 14.12
C GLU A 355 0.23 11.50 14.19
N ILE A 356 -0.97 12.03 13.88
CA ILE A 356 -1.32 13.45 14.12
C ILE A 356 -1.87 13.61 15.54
N CYS A 357 -2.64 12.66 16.06
CA CYS A 357 -3.26 12.77 17.38
C CYS A 357 -2.28 12.53 18.55
N LEU A 358 -1.21 11.76 18.37
CA LEU A 358 -0.22 11.45 19.40
C LEU A 358 0.98 12.41 19.45
N ARG A 359 0.96 13.51 18.68
CA ARG A 359 2.05 14.51 18.63
C ARG A 359 1.51 15.92 18.54
#